data_AF-A0A2H0MRJ9-F1
#
_entry.id   AF-A0A2H0MRJ9-F1
#
_cell.length_a   1.000
_cell.length_b   1.000
_cell.length_c   1.000
_cell.angle_alpha   90.00
_cell.angle_beta   90.00
_cell.angle_gamma   90.00
#
_symmetry.space_group_name_H-M   'P 1'
#
loop_
_entity.id
_entity.type
_entity.pdbx_description
1 polymer ?
#
loop_
_entity_poly.entity_id
_entity_poly.type
_entity_poly.pdbx_seq_one_letter_code
_entity_poly.pdbx_strand_id
1 'polypeptide(L)'
;MPFLKNSSFYPERIMTLLNYNFIRKAHPLKKVTAGDFESKNSLGAQESGFTLVEILVAVVILAIGLFLFLSTSGSIMTRNQKSSNETIATTLAQDKLELIQNTALTVSLSGADGLASPSYSSGWTANASGETIDASGNTGTPGAHFTRTWSIAADGTLFFYYLVTVTVTWNNGANSVVLTTQISQ
;
A
#
# COMPACT_ATOMS: atom_id res chain seq x y z
N MET A 1 -17.45 7.18 -44.30
CA MET A 1 -16.99 8.55 -44.58
C MET A 1 -18.12 9.28 -45.28
N PRO A 2 -18.69 10.32 -44.66
CA PRO A 2 -18.46 11.66 -45.21
C PRO A 2 -18.09 12.71 -44.13
N PHE A 3 -17.62 13.82 -44.67
CA PHE A 3 -16.79 14.86 -44.07
C PHE A 3 -17.60 15.92 -43.31
N LEU A 4 -17.08 16.29 -42.14
CA LEU A 4 -17.44 17.50 -41.42
C LEU A 4 -16.86 18.72 -42.14
N LYS A 5 -17.69 19.72 -42.41
CA LYS A 5 -17.24 21.08 -42.67
C LYS A 5 -18.19 22.03 -41.94
N ASN A 6 -17.77 22.53 -40.78
CA ASN A 6 -18.33 23.76 -40.26
C ASN A 6 -17.19 24.65 -39.78
N SER A 7 -17.08 25.77 -40.47
CA SER A 7 -16.01 26.76 -40.44
C SER A 7 -16.49 28.04 -39.77
N SER A 8 -15.53 28.84 -39.32
CA SER A 8 -15.61 30.23 -38.90
C SER A 8 -16.02 30.49 -37.45
N PHE A 9 -14.96 30.50 -36.65
CA PHE A 9 -14.78 31.12 -35.35
C PHE A 9 -14.79 32.65 -35.51
N TYR A 10 -15.73 33.34 -34.86
CA TYR A 10 -15.68 34.78 -34.62
C TYR A 10 -15.86 35.04 -33.12
N PRO A 11 -14.92 35.71 -32.43
CA PRO A 11 -15.05 36.05 -31.02
C PRO A 11 -15.83 37.35 -30.85
N GLU A 12 -17.12 37.26 -30.51
CA GLU A 12 -17.95 38.41 -30.16
C GLU A 12 -17.65 38.89 -28.73
N ARG A 13 -17.27 40.17 -28.63
CA ARG A 13 -17.11 40.91 -27.38
C ARG A 13 -18.48 41.24 -26.81
N ILE A 14 -18.85 40.63 -25.70
CA ILE A 14 -19.98 41.12 -24.88
C ILE A 14 -19.41 41.74 -23.61
N MET A 15 -19.16 43.05 -23.66
CA MET A 15 -18.96 43.88 -22.48
C MET A 15 -20.29 43.97 -21.72
N THR A 16 -20.38 43.25 -20.61
CA THR A 16 -21.53 43.34 -19.70
C THR A 16 -21.50 44.71 -19.00
N LEU A 17 -22.50 45.54 -19.30
CA LEU A 17 -22.77 46.80 -18.63
C LEU A 17 -23.10 46.54 -17.15
N LEU A 18 -22.17 46.85 -16.24
CA LEU A 18 -22.52 46.97 -14.83
C LEU A 18 -23.34 48.24 -14.62
N ASN A 19 -24.63 48.04 -14.43
CA ASN A 19 -25.64 49.03 -14.08
C ASN A 19 -25.23 49.76 -12.77
N TYR A 20 -24.73 50.99 -12.91
CA TYR A 20 -24.33 51.85 -11.79
C TYR A 20 -25.53 52.69 -11.35
N ASN A 21 -26.50 52.09 -10.66
CA ASN A 21 -27.62 52.81 -10.05
C ASN A 21 -28.11 52.15 -8.75
N PHE A 22 -27.19 51.83 -7.84
CA PHE A 22 -27.58 51.58 -6.45
C PHE A 22 -27.56 52.90 -5.67
N ILE A 23 -28.73 53.54 -5.67
CA ILE A 23 -29.07 54.76 -4.94
C ILE A 23 -28.71 54.59 -3.46
N ARG A 24 -27.79 55.43 -2.95
CA ARG A 24 -27.47 55.51 -1.53
C ARG A 24 -28.66 56.09 -0.76
N LYS A 25 -29.42 55.25 -0.05
CA LYS A 25 -30.19 55.72 1.12
C LYS A 25 -29.19 55.94 2.25
N ALA A 26 -28.88 57.19 2.58
CA ALA A 26 -28.19 57.50 3.82
C ALA A 26 -29.14 57.20 4.99
N HIS A 27 -28.84 56.16 5.75
CA HIS A 27 -29.51 55.87 7.01
C HIS A 27 -29.10 56.97 8.02
N PRO A 28 -30.03 57.59 8.78
CA PRO A 28 -29.63 58.62 9.75
C PRO A 28 -28.72 58.02 10.81
N LEU A 29 -27.53 58.60 10.99
CA LEU A 29 -26.59 58.19 12.02
C LEU A 29 -27.19 58.52 13.39
N LYS A 30 -27.35 57.49 14.23
CA LYS A 30 -27.67 57.66 15.65
C LYS A 30 -26.57 58.55 16.25
N LYS A 31 -26.93 59.71 16.79
CA LYS A 31 -25.98 60.58 17.50
C LYS A 31 -25.58 59.86 18.79
N VAL A 32 -24.32 59.44 18.87
CA VAL A 32 -23.69 58.95 20.09
C VAL A 32 -23.63 60.13 21.06
N THR A 33 -24.39 60.05 22.14
CA THR A 33 -24.37 61.07 23.19
C THR A 33 -23.25 60.75 24.19
N ALA A 34 -22.78 61.73 24.96
CA ALA A 34 -21.66 61.53 25.90
C ALA A 34 -21.90 60.39 26.92
N GLY A 35 -23.16 59.98 27.14
CA GLY A 35 -23.53 58.85 28.00
C GLY A 35 -23.46 57.46 27.33
N ASP A 36 -23.30 57.36 26.01
CA ASP A 36 -23.11 56.07 25.32
C ASP A 36 -21.68 55.51 25.51
N PHE A 37 -20.77 56.32 26.08
CA PHE A 37 -19.40 55.92 26.46
C PHE A 37 -19.31 55.46 27.91
N GLU A 38 -20.38 54.90 28.48
CA GLU A 38 -20.22 54.08 29.68
C GLU A 38 -19.35 52.87 29.34
N SER A 39 -18.08 53.03 29.69
CA SER A 39 -17.07 51.99 29.75
C SER A 39 -17.62 50.82 30.57
N LYS A 40 -18.14 49.81 29.88
CA LYS A 40 -18.27 48.46 30.42
C LYS A 40 -16.88 47.83 30.60
N ASN A 41 -16.01 48.47 31.36
CA ASN A 41 -14.79 47.86 31.88
C ASN A 41 -15.13 47.13 33.18
N SER A 42 -15.71 45.96 33.05
CA SER A 42 -15.55 44.89 34.06
C SER A 42 -16.02 43.55 33.52
N LEU A 43 -15.42 43.14 32.40
CA LEU A 43 -15.09 41.73 32.26
C LEU A 43 -13.60 41.63 32.49
N GLY A 44 -13.18 41.89 33.73
CA GLY A 44 -11.90 41.37 34.20
C GLY A 44 -12.02 39.86 34.16
N ALA A 45 -11.77 39.27 32.98
CA ALA A 45 -11.48 37.86 32.89
C ALA A 45 -10.31 37.66 33.85
N GLN A 46 -10.56 36.91 34.91
CA GLN A 46 -9.56 36.59 35.89
C GLN A 46 -8.48 35.81 35.14
N GLU A 47 -7.39 36.48 34.79
CA GLU A 47 -6.17 35.89 34.23
C GLU A 47 -5.54 35.04 35.34
N SER A 48 -6.10 33.85 35.56
CA SER A 48 -5.57 32.86 36.47
C SER A 48 -4.30 32.31 35.84
N GLY A 49 -3.14 32.81 36.28
CA GLY A 49 -1.86 32.24 35.89
C GLY A 49 -1.75 30.77 36.29
N PHE A 50 -0.98 30.00 35.52
CA PHE A 50 -0.72 28.59 35.81
C PHE A 50 0.02 28.41 37.13
N THR A 51 -0.38 27.42 37.92
CA THR A 51 0.34 27.06 39.14
C THR A 51 1.61 26.28 38.79
N LEU A 52 2.65 26.36 39.62
CA LEU A 52 3.89 25.61 39.41
C LEU A 52 3.65 24.08 39.42
N VAL A 53 2.72 23.62 40.26
CA VAL A 53 2.32 22.21 40.35
C VAL A 53 1.64 21.75 39.06
N GLU A 54 0.83 22.60 38.44
CA GLU A 54 0.15 22.29 37.18
C GLU A 54 1.13 22.10 36.02
N ILE A 55 2.16 22.95 35.93
CA ILE A 55 3.24 22.79 34.96
C ILE A 55 4.03 21.49 35.23
N LEU A 56 4.30 21.16 36.50
CA LEU A 56 4.96 19.90 36.86
C LEU A 56 4.15 18.68 36.42
N VAL A 57 2.85 18.66 36.71
CA VAL A 57 1.95 17.57 36.30
C VAL A 57 1.86 17.50 34.78
N ALA A 58 1.75 18.64 34.08
CA ALA A 58 1.72 18.68 32.62
C ALA A 58 2.99 18.10 31.98
N VAL A 59 4.17 18.43 32.52
CA VAL A 59 5.45 17.89 32.03
C VAL A 59 5.57 16.39 32.29
N VAL A 60 5.07 15.88 33.43
CA VAL A 60 5.04 14.45 33.72
C VAL A 60 4.14 13.70 32.73
N ILE A 61 2.93 14.22 32.48
CA ILE A 61 2.00 13.62 31.51
C ILE A 61 2.59 13.66 30.09
N LEU A 62 3.23 14.77 29.72
CA LEU A 62 3.90 14.95 28.43
C LEU A 62 5.07 13.97 28.26
N ALA A 63 5.88 13.77 29.31
CA ALA A 63 6.98 12.81 29.28
C ALA A 63 6.48 11.37 29.08
N ILE A 64 5.41 10.98 29.78
CA ILE A 64 4.76 9.67 29.58
C ILE A 64 4.23 9.54 28.14
N GLY A 65 3.56 10.57 27.63
CA GLY A 65 3.03 10.60 26.26
C GLY A 65 4.12 10.44 25.19
N LEU A 66 5.24 11.14 25.34
CA LEU A 66 6.39 11.02 24.43
C LEU A 66 7.03 9.64 24.50
N PHE A 67 7.13 9.04 25.69
CA PHE A 67 7.68 7.69 25.85
C PHE A 67 6.81 6.63 25.15
N LEU A 68 5.49 6.73 25.29
CA LEU A 68 4.54 5.86 24.58
C LEU A 68 4.63 6.03 23.06
N PHE A 69 4.75 7.27 22.57
CA PHE A 69 4.92 7.55 21.14
C PHE A 69 6.19 6.92 20.56
N LEU A 70 7.33 7.07 21.27
CA LEU A 70 8.61 6.47 20.86
C LEU A 70 8.53 4.94 20.78
N SER A 71 7.81 4.29 21.69
CA SER A 71 7.65 2.83 21.68
C SER A 71 6.86 2.30 20.47
N THR A 72 5.96 3.11 19.92
CA THR A 72 5.08 2.70 18.81
C THR A 72 5.76 2.87 17.43
N SER A 73 6.64 3.86 17.29
CA SER A 73 7.28 4.21 16.00
C SER A 73 8.13 3.06 15.40
N GLY A 74 8.95 2.39 16.21
CA GLY A 74 9.80 1.29 15.74
C GLY A 74 9.03 0.03 15.28
N SER A 75 7.80 -0.15 15.78
CA SER A 75 6.97 -1.31 15.45
C SER A 75 6.24 -1.15 14.10
N ILE A 76 5.96 0.07 13.65
CA ILE A 76 5.21 0.29 12.40
C ILE A 76 6.10 0.05 11.17
N MET A 77 7.35 0.50 11.22
CA MET A 77 8.28 0.37 10.10
C MET A 77 8.66 -1.09 9.81
N THR A 78 8.87 -1.90 10.85
CA THR A 78 9.16 -3.33 10.74
C THR A 78 7.95 -4.13 10.26
N ARG A 79 6.73 -3.72 10.65
CA ARG A 79 5.48 -4.31 10.15
C ARG A 79 5.25 -4.07 8.66
N ASN A 80 5.57 -2.87 8.15
CA ASN A 80 5.45 -2.58 6.72
C ASN A 80 6.42 -3.40 5.87
N GLN A 81 7.66 -3.57 6.32
CA GLN A 81 8.64 -4.41 5.63
C GLN A 81 8.21 -5.89 5.60
N LYS A 82 7.69 -6.41 6.73
CA LYS A 82 7.14 -7.76 6.78
C LYS A 82 5.97 -7.94 5.81
N SER A 83 5.00 -7.03 5.83
CA SER A 83 3.82 -7.09 4.95
C SER A 83 4.19 -6.97 3.47
N SER A 84 5.18 -6.13 3.14
CA SER A 84 5.73 -6.04 1.78
C SER A 84 6.35 -7.35 1.32
N ASN A 85 7.17 -7.98 2.17
CA ASN A 85 7.84 -9.24 1.83
C ASN A 85 6.84 -10.40 1.70
N GLU A 86 5.77 -10.43 2.50
CA GLU A 86 4.69 -11.41 2.34
C GLU A 86 3.98 -11.27 0.99
N THR A 87 3.69 -10.03 0.57
CA THR A 87 3.09 -9.74 -0.75
C THR A 87 4.02 -10.21 -1.87
N ILE A 88 5.30 -9.84 -1.82
CA ILE A 88 6.29 -10.23 -2.82
C ILE A 88 6.45 -11.76 -2.87
N ALA A 89 6.59 -12.41 -1.71
CA ALA A 89 6.70 -13.86 -1.63
C ALA A 89 5.48 -14.58 -2.22
N THR A 90 4.28 -14.01 -2.03
CA THR A 90 3.04 -14.52 -2.63
C THR A 90 3.08 -14.41 -4.15
N THR A 91 3.46 -13.26 -4.70
CA THR A 91 3.63 -13.10 -6.17
C THR A 91 4.66 -14.07 -6.72
N LEU A 92 5.83 -14.18 -6.09
CA LEU A 92 6.87 -15.13 -6.50
C LEU A 92 6.39 -16.59 -6.46
N ALA A 93 5.55 -16.96 -5.49
CA ALA A 93 4.96 -18.29 -5.42
C ALA A 93 3.92 -18.52 -6.54
N GLN A 94 3.07 -17.52 -6.81
CA GLN A 94 2.07 -17.55 -7.88
C GLN A 94 2.72 -17.66 -9.26
N ASP A 95 3.71 -16.83 -9.56
CA ASP A 95 4.44 -16.84 -10.84
C ASP A 95 5.01 -18.24 -11.11
N LYS A 96 5.50 -18.90 -10.06
CA LYS A 96 6.08 -20.23 -10.17
C LYS A 96 5.03 -21.32 -10.38
N LEU A 97 3.90 -21.22 -9.70
CA LEU A 97 2.76 -22.11 -9.95
C LEU A 97 2.25 -21.97 -11.37
N GLU A 98 2.11 -20.74 -11.88
CA GLU A 98 1.69 -20.47 -13.25
C GLU A 98 2.70 -21.05 -14.26
N LEU A 99 4.00 -20.90 -14.02
CA LEU A 99 5.04 -21.50 -14.86
C LEU A 99 4.90 -23.03 -14.93
N ILE A 100 4.72 -23.69 -13.78
CA ILE A 100 4.55 -25.15 -13.72
C ILE A 100 3.24 -25.57 -14.42
N GLN A 101 2.15 -24.83 -14.20
CA GLN A 101 0.85 -25.08 -14.83
C GLN A 101 0.93 -24.97 -16.35
N ASN A 102 1.55 -23.90 -16.87
CA ASN A 102 1.74 -23.71 -18.30
C ASN A 102 2.65 -24.78 -18.90
N THR A 103 3.67 -25.22 -18.16
CA THR A 103 4.55 -26.30 -18.63
C THR A 103 3.81 -27.64 -18.69
N ALA A 104 2.93 -27.92 -17.73
CA ALA A 104 2.12 -29.14 -17.69
C ALA A 104 1.16 -29.28 -18.90
N LEU A 105 0.86 -28.19 -19.61
CA LEU A 105 0.08 -28.24 -20.85
C LEU A 105 0.83 -28.88 -22.02
N THR A 106 2.17 -28.94 -21.95
CA THR A 106 3.03 -29.38 -23.07
C THR A 106 3.96 -30.54 -22.70
N VAL A 107 4.17 -30.80 -21.41
CA VAL A 107 5.11 -31.80 -20.89
C VAL A 107 4.44 -32.62 -19.78
N SER A 108 4.71 -33.93 -19.76
CA SER A 108 4.21 -34.82 -18.69
C SER A 108 4.89 -34.54 -17.33
N LEU A 109 4.08 -34.42 -16.28
CA LEU A 109 4.49 -34.29 -14.88
C LEU A 109 4.86 -35.64 -14.24
N SER A 110 4.74 -36.75 -14.96
CA SER A 110 5.19 -38.05 -14.48
C SER A 110 6.68 -38.02 -14.19
N GLY A 111 7.07 -38.43 -12.99
CA GLY A 111 8.47 -38.43 -12.53
C GLY A 111 9.03 -37.06 -12.15
N ALA A 112 8.21 -36.02 -12.01
CA ALA A 112 8.62 -34.67 -11.62
C ALA A 112 9.04 -34.53 -10.13
N ASP A 113 8.81 -35.55 -9.32
CA ASP A 113 8.99 -35.48 -7.87
C ASP A 113 10.46 -35.27 -7.50
N GLY A 114 10.70 -34.31 -6.60
CA GLY A 114 12.04 -33.90 -6.21
C GLY A 114 12.87 -33.17 -7.28
N LEU A 115 12.27 -32.79 -8.42
CA LEU A 115 13.00 -32.16 -9.52
C LEU A 115 12.79 -30.65 -9.55
N ALA A 116 13.88 -29.93 -9.82
CA ALA A 116 13.82 -28.50 -10.08
C ALA A 116 13.06 -28.25 -11.39
N SER A 117 12.35 -27.12 -11.46
CA SER A 117 11.33 -26.77 -12.44
C SER A 117 11.65 -27.24 -13.84
N PRO A 118 10.65 -27.70 -14.59
CA PRO A 118 10.88 -28.29 -15.89
C PRO A 118 11.56 -27.26 -16.80
N SER A 119 12.83 -27.50 -17.13
CA SER A 119 13.46 -26.91 -18.30
C SER A 119 12.66 -27.37 -19.51
N TYR A 120 12.15 -26.44 -20.30
CA TYR A 120 11.37 -26.70 -21.50
C TYR A 120 12.26 -27.38 -22.56
N SER A 121 12.50 -28.69 -22.43
CA SER A 121 12.92 -29.59 -23.51
C SER A 121 13.18 -30.99 -22.96
N SER A 122 12.30 -31.94 -23.31
CA SER A 122 12.62 -33.37 -23.40
C SER A 122 13.03 -34.12 -22.13
N GLY A 123 12.63 -33.66 -20.94
CA GLY A 123 12.76 -34.45 -19.71
C GLY A 123 13.17 -33.62 -18.51
N TRP A 124 12.79 -34.08 -17.33
CA TRP A 124 13.18 -33.47 -16.08
C TRP A 124 14.69 -33.57 -15.90
N THR A 125 15.40 -32.45 -15.98
CA THR A 125 16.88 -32.42 -16.07
C THR A 125 17.56 -31.75 -14.88
N ALA A 126 16.82 -31.29 -13.87
CA ALA A 126 17.41 -30.53 -12.79
C ALA A 126 17.17 -31.19 -11.43
N ASN A 127 18.27 -31.51 -10.74
CA ASN A 127 18.27 -31.77 -9.31
C ASN A 127 18.71 -30.46 -8.62
N ALA A 128 17.77 -29.68 -8.10
CA ALA A 128 18.13 -28.51 -7.31
C ALA A 128 17.08 -28.18 -6.25
N SER A 129 17.58 -27.96 -5.03
CA SER A 129 16.89 -27.67 -3.77
C SER A 129 16.20 -26.29 -3.71
N GLY A 130 15.64 -25.82 -4.83
CA GLY A 130 15.07 -24.48 -4.99
C GLY A 130 16.01 -23.45 -5.60
N GLU A 131 15.55 -22.21 -5.64
CA GLU A 131 16.24 -21.05 -6.21
C GLU A 131 16.26 -19.88 -5.23
N THR A 132 17.41 -19.21 -5.11
CA THR A 132 17.52 -17.94 -4.37
C THR A 132 17.31 -16.79 -5.33
N ILE A 133 16.29 -15.97 -5.07
CA ILE A 133 15.78 -14.93 -5.96
C ILE A 133 15.59 -13.60 -5.24
N ASP A 134 15.66 -12.52 -6.00
CA ASP A 134 15.25 -11.19 -5.54
C ASP A 134 13.74 -10.97 -5.65
N ALA A 135 13.31 -9.75 -5.29
CA ALA A 135 11.90 -9.35 -5.33
C ALA A 135 11.28 -9.34 -6.74
N SER A 136 12.11 -9.36 -7.79
CA SER A 136 11.69 -9.44 -9.19
C SER A 136 11.74 -10.86 -9.74
N GLY A 137 12.14 -11.85 -8.91
CA GLY A 137 12.27 -13.25 -9.32
C GLY A 137 13.56 -13.56 -10.08
N ASN A 138 14.55 -12.65 -10.09
CA ASN A 138 15.83 -12.90 -10.75
C ASN A 138 16.78 -13.67 -9.83
N THR A 139 17.50 -14.64 -10.40
CA THR A 139 18.51 -15.44 -9.69
C THR A 139 19.90 -14.80 -9.77
N GLY A 140 20.76 -15.06 -8.78
CA GLY A 140 22.17 -14.68 -8.84
C GLY A 140 22.43 -13.18 -8.66
N THR A 141 21.44 -12.43 -8.17
CA THR A 141 21.59 -11.00 -7.90
C THR A 141 22.03 -10.76 -6.45
N PRO A 142 22.79 -9.68 -6.15
CA PRO A 142 23.15 -9.33 -4.77
C PRO A 142 21.95 -9.03 -3.87
N GLY A 143 20.78 -8.73 -4.46
CA GLY A 143 19.52 -8.48 -3.74
C GLY A 143 18.69 -9.74 -3.48
N ALA A 144 19.20 -10.93 -3.83
CA ALA A 144 18.47 -12.17 -3.66
C ALA A 144 18.38 -12.55 -2.17
N HIS A 145 17.15 -12.55 -1.64
CA HIS A 145 16.87 -12.81 -0.22
C HIS A 145 15.63 -13.68 0.00
N PHE A 146 14.95 -14.05 -1.09
CA PHE A 146 13.91 -15.08 -1.08
C PHE A 146 14.51 -16.40 -1.54
N THR A 147 14.08 -17.50 -0.94
CA THR A 147 14.36 -18.84 -1.42
C THR A 147 13.06 -19.51 -1.79
N ARG A 148 12.88 -19.81 -3.08
CA ARG A 148 11.69 -20.46 -3.64
C ARG A 148 11.99 -21.93 -3.91
N THR A 149 11.15 -22.82 -3.41
CA THR A 149 11.22 -24.27 -3.61
C THR A 149 9.85 -24.77 -4.09
N TRP A 150 9.82 -25.93 -4.73
CA TRP A 150 8.58 -26.55 -5.17
C TRP A 150 8.67 -28.07 -5.11
N SER A 151 7.50 -28.71 -5.02
CA SER A 151 7.33 -30.15 -5.10
C SER A 151 6.19 -30.43 -6.06
N ILE A 152 6.37 -31.43 -6.94
CA ILE A 152 5.36 -31.89 -7.89
C ILE A 152 5.23 -33.40 -7.67
N ALA A 153 4.16 -33.82 -7.01
CA ALA A 153 3.93 -35.23 -6.70
C ALA A 153 2.59 -35.68 -7.28
N ALA A 154 2.49 -36.95 -7.68
CA ALA A 154 1.19 -37.53 -8.01
C ALA A 154 0.27 -37.48 -6.77
N ASP A 155 -1.00 -37.18 -6.97
CA ASP A 155 -1.97 -37.20 -5.89
C ASP A 155 -2.20 -38.65 -5.42
N GLY A 156 -2.07 -38.89 -4.12
CA GLY A 156 -2.20 -40.23 -3.54
C GLY A 156 -3.63 -40.78 -3.53
N THR A 157 -4.61 -39.93 -3.86
CA THR A 157 -6.05 -40.26 -3.82
C THR A 157 -6.74 -40.10 -5.17
N LEU A 158 -6.31 -39.13 -5.98
CA LEU A 158 -6.89 -38.82 -7.28
C LEU A 158 -5.98 -39.28 -8.42
N PHE A 159 -6.48 -40.16 -9.26
CA PHE A 159 -5.78 -40.56 -10.49
C PHE A 159 -5.71 -39.39 -11.47
N PHE A 160 -4.59 -39.26 -12.21
CA PHE A 160 -4.37 -38.19 -13.20
C PHE A 160 -4.31 -36.78 -12.61
N TYR A 161 -4.05 -36.66 -11.31
CA TYR A 161 -3.78 -35.37 -10.67
C TYR A 161 -2.38 -35.35 -10.08
N TYR A 162 -1.76 -34.18 -10.16
CA TYR A 162 -0.49 -33.87 -9.52
C TYR A 162 -0.72 -32.73 -8.54
N LEU A 163 -0.25 -32.91 -7.32
CA LEU A 163 -0.20 -31.88 -6.30
C LEU A 163 1.10 -31.08 -6.45
N VAL A 164 0.95 -29.80 -6.73
CA VAL A 164 2.08 -28.86 -6.82
C VAL A 164 2.06 -27.97 -5.61
N THR A 165 3.14 -27.98 -4.84
CA THR A 165 3.33 -27.09 -3.68
C THR A 165 4.54 -26.22 -3.92
N VAL A 166 4.38 -24.91 -3.85
CA VAL A 166 5.46 -23.92 -3.95
C VAL A 166 5.63 -23.26 -2.59
N THR A 167 6.86 -23.23 -2.09
CA THR A 167 7.22 -22.58 -0.83
C THR A 167 8.24 -21.48 -1.10
N VAL A 168 7.92 -20.25 -0.69
CA VAL A 168 8.85 -19.12 -0.72
C VAL A 168 9.19 -18.75 0.71
N THR A 169 10.48 -18.74 1.04
CA THR A 169 10.98 -18.36 2.35
C THR A 169 11.85 -17.11 2.27
N TRP A 170 11.90 -16.34 3.35
CA TRP A 170 12.81 -15.20 3.49
C TRP A 170 13.23 -15.05 4.95
N ASN A 171 14.13 -14.11 5.23
CA ASN A 171 14.70 -13.90 6.57
C ASN A 171 15.33 -15.21 7.10
N ASN A 172 16.19 -15.82 6.28
CA ASN A 172 16.88 -17.09 6.56
C ASN A 172 15.93 -18.24 6.92
N GLY A 173 14.77 -18.29 6.28
CA GLY A 173 13.77 -19.35 6.52
C GLY A 173 12.81 -19.08 7.69
N ALA A 174 12.96 -17.96 8.41
CA ALA A 174 12.09 -17.65 9.55
C ALA A 174 10.65 -17.32 9.14
N ASN A 175 10.44 -16.83 7.92
CA ASN A 175 9.12 -16.58 7.37
C ASN A 175 8.93 -17.34 6.07
N SER A 176 7.69 -17.74 5.78
CA SER A 176 7.35 -18.47 4.57
C SER A 176 5.94 -18.17 4.08
N VAL A 177 5.76 -18.34 2.77
CA VAL A 177 4.46 -18.45 2.08
C VAL A 177 4.46 -19.79 1.36
N VAL A 178 3.37 -20.55 1.53
CA VAL A 178 3.17 -21.84 0.86
C VAL A 178 1.88 -21.76 0.07
N LEU A 179 1.97 -22.02 -1.24
CA LEU A 179 0.81 -22.14 -2.12
C LEU A 179 0.77 -23.53 -2.72
N THR A 180 -0.43 -24.10 -2.78
CA THR A 180 -0.67 -25.44 -3.31
C THR A 180 -1.76 -25.39 -4.37
N THR A 181 -1.58 -26.16 -5.44
CA THR A 181 -2.58 -26.35 -6.48
C THR A 181 -2.58 -27.80 -6.98
N GLN A 182 -3.69 -28.23 -7.59
CA GLN A 182 -3.80 -29.51 -8.28
C GLN A 182 -3.80 -29.26 -9.79
N ILE A 183 -3.02 -30.06 -10.51
CA ILE A 183 -2.96 -30.05 -11.97
C ILE A 183 -3.45 -31.41 -12.46
N SER A 184 -4.45 -31.41 -13.34
CA SER A 184 -4.90 -32.63 -14.02
C SER A 184 -4.06 -32.91 -15.25
N GLN A 185 -3.56 -34.15 -15.41
CA GLN A 185 -2.87 -34.61 -16.60
C GLN A 185 -2.95 -36.13 -16.78
#